data_AF-A0A857C6T6-F1
#
_entry.id   AF-A0A857C6T6-F1
#
_cell.length_a   1.000
_cell.length_b   1.000
_cell.length_c   1.000
_cell.angle_alpha   90.00
_cell.angle_beta   90.00
_cell.angle_gamma   90.00
#
_symmetry.space_group_name_H-M   'P 1'
#
loop_
_entity.id
_entity.type
_entity.pdbx_description
1 polymer ?
#
loop_
_entity_poly.entity_id
_entity_poly.type
_entity_poly.pdbx_seq_one_letter_code
_entity_poly.pdbx_strand_id
1 'polypeptide(L)'
;MRPRSILLLGAGFTVWAAAFVALYAMLSVGCRFGWHEIALGSLGGVSLQRLQLAAIFLVHLAAGAAVVAVLRRWKDRGFLYTLAYFAAVAALGASVFSFAGIFFLSTCQ
;
A
#
# COMPACT_ATOMS: atom_id res chain seq x y z
N MET A 1 -7.22 -12.70 -26.71
CA MET A 1 -7.06 -12.60 -25.24
C MET A 1 -8.18 -11.70 -24.70
N ARG A 2 -8.85 -12.05 -23.59
CA ARG A 2 -9.93 -11.20 -23.05
C ARG A 2 -9.31 -10.02 -22.28
N PRO A 3 -9.74 -8.77 -22.50
CA PRO A 3 -9.13 -7.58 -21.89
C PRO A 3 -9.14 -7.62 -20.35
N ARG A 4 -10.14 -8.28 -19.75
CA ARG A 4 -10.20 -8.53 -18.29
C ARG A 4 -8.98 -9.27 -17.74
N SER A 5 -8.39 -10.20 -18.48
CA SER A 5 -7.25 -11.00 -17.99
C SER A 5 -5.97 -10.17 -17.90
N ILE A 6 -5.79 -9.18 -18.79
CA ILE A 6 -4.64 -8.26 -18.77
C ILE A 6 -4.77 -7.28 -17.60
N LEU A 7 -5.98 -6.74 -17.39
CA LEU A 7 -6.25 -5.86 -16.24
C LEU A 7 -6.00 -6.55 -14.90
N LEU A 8 -6.40 -7.82 -14.79
CA LEU A 8 -6.17 -8.61 -13.57
C LEU A 8 -4.69 -8.92 -13.31
N LEU A 9 -3.89 -9.08 -14.37
CA LEU A 9 -2.44 -9.27 -14.24
C LEU A 9 -1.74 -8.05 -13.64
N GLY A 10 -2.15 -6.84 -14.05
CA GLY A 10 -1.58 -5.59 -13.54
C GLY A 10 -2.13 -5.13 -12.19
N ALA A 11 -3.28 -5.65 -11.75
CA ALA A 11 -4.04 -5.12 -10.62
C ALA A 11 -3.21 -4.99 -9.32
N GLY A 12 -2.40 -6.01 -8.98
CA GLY A 12 -1.57 -5.98 -7.77
C GLY A 12 -0.55 -4.83 -7.77
N PHE A 13 0.18 -4.66 -8.88
CA PHE A 13 1.17 -3.60 -9.01
C PHE A 13 0.54 -2.22 -9.23
N THR A 14 -0.66 -2.13 -9.80
CA THR A 14 -1.42 -0.88 -9.86
C THR A 14 -1.77 -0.38 -8.45
N VAL A 15 -2.24 -1.29 -7.58
CA VAL A 15 -2.53 -0.96 -6.18
C VAL A 15 -1.26 -0.55 -5.43
N TRP A 16 -0.16 -1.27 -5.64
CA TRP A 16 1.16 -0.89 -5.09
C TRP A 16 1.61 0.51 -5.55
N ALA A 17 1.52 0.82 -6.84
CA ALA A 17 1.91 2.12 -7.38
C ALA A 17 1.03 3.26 -6.84
N ALA A 18 -0.28 3.04 -6.72
CA ALA A 18 -1.19 4.01 -6.13
C ALA A 18 -0.82 4.32 -4.68
N ALA A 19 -0.47 3.31 -3.89
CA ALA A 19 -0.03 3.50 -2.52
C ALA A 19 1.31 4.22 -2.43
N PHE A 20 2.27 3.89 -3.30
CA PHE A 20 3.54 4.61 -3.39
C PHE A 20 3.30 6.11 -3.59
N VAL A 21 2.48 6.47 -4.57
CA VAL A 21 2.14 7.88 -4.88
C VAL A 21 1.43 8.54 -3.69
N ALA A 22 0.42 7.89 -3.12
CA ALA A 22 -0.35 8.44 -2.00
C ALA A 22 0.51 8.68 -0.75
N LEU A 23 1.35 7.71 -0.39
CA LEU A 23 2.23 7.79 0.77
C LEU A 23 3.29 8.89 0.59
N TYR A 24 3.94 8.95 -0.57
CA TYR A 24 4.95 9.99 -0.83
C TYR A 24 4.33 11.38 -0.92
N ALA A 25 3.19 11.53 -1.61
CA ALA A 25 2.52 12.83 -1.69
C ALA A 25 2.11 13.33 -0.31
N MET A 26 1.49 12.46 0.51
CA MET A 26 1.06 12.84 1.85
C MET A 26 2.23 13.01 2.83
N LEU A 27 3.34 12.32 2.61
CA LEU A 27 4.59 12.60 3.31
C LEU A 27 5.02 14.06 3.10
N SER A 28 5.10 14.49 1.84
CA SER A 28 5.49 15.85 1.47
C SER A 28 4.50 16.91 1.95
N VAL A 29 3.20 16.66 1.80
CA VAL A 29 2.12 17.54 2.31
C VAL A 29 2.28 17.70 3.81
N GLY A 30 2.36 16.60 4.54
CA GLY A 30 2.49 16.62 5.98
C GLY A 30 3.72 17.35 6.51
N CYS A 31 4.87 17.20 5.86
CA CYS A 31 6.06 17.98 6.21
C CYS A 31 5.87 19.47 5.91
N ARG A 32 5.23 19.83 4.80
CA ARG A 32 4.98 21.24 4.45
C ARG A 32 4.01 21.93 5.42
N PHE A 33 3.02 21.21 5.93
CA PHE A 33 2.00 21.72 6.85
C PHE A 33 2.33 21.48 8.34
N GLY A 34 3.52 20.97 8.67
CA GLY A 34 3.98 20.81 10.05
C GLY A 34 3.24 19.72 10.83
N TRP A 35 2.60 18.74 10.17
CA TRP A 35 1.84 17.67 10.85
C TRP A 35 2.72 16.75 11.70
N HIS A 36 4.04 16.78 11.49
CA HIS A 36 4.99 16.08 12.34
C HIS A 36 5.12 16.69 13.74
N GLU A 37 4.85 18.00 13.89
CA GLU A 37 4.93 18.72 15.17
C GLU A 37 3.66 18.59 16.01
N ILE A 38 2.55 18.22 15.37
CA ILE A 38 1.26 18.00 16.03
C ILE A 38 1.32 16.65 16.76
N ALA A 39 1.79 16.69 18.00
CA ALA A 39 1.81 15.54 18.89
C ALA A 39 0.38 15.20 19.35
N LEU A 40 -0.07 13.98 19.10
CA LEU A 40 -1.35 13.49 19.62
C LEU A 40 -1.11 12.99 21.05
N GLY A 41 -1.34 13.87 22.02
CA GLY A 41 -0.95 13.72 23.43
C GLY A 41 -1.47 12.48 24.17
N SER A 42 -2.37 11.69 23.59
CA SER A 42 -2.88 10.43 24.17
C SER A 42 -2.16 9.17 23.68
N LEU A 43 -1.30 9.26 22.66
CA LEU A 43 -0.68 8.11 21.98
C LEU A 43 0.86 8.19 21.95
N GLY A 44 1.50 8.55 23.07
CA GLY A 44 2.93 8.31 23.30
C GLY A 44 3.88 8.79 22.19
N GLY A 45 3.85 10.08 21.85
CA GLY A 45 4.79 10.67 20.88
C GLY A 45 4.46 10.39 19.40
N VAL A 46 3.30 9.80 19.09
CA VAL A 46 2.83 9.67 17.70
C VAL A 46 2.32 11.02 17.20
N SER A 47 2.92 11.52 16.12
CA SER A 47 2.46 12.73 15.43
C SER A 47 1.29 12.44 14.50
N LEU A 48 0.50 13.47 14.20
CA LEU A 48 -0.59 13.41 13.21
C LEU A 48 -0.08 12.83 11.88
N GLN A 49 1.15 13.18 11.50
CA GLN A 49 1.81 12.67 10.30
C GLN A 49 1.95 11.15 10.28
N ARG A 50 2.45 10.56 11.38
CA ARG A 50 2.63 9.11 11.47
C ARG A 50 1.29 8.38 11.44
N LEU A 51 0.28 8.93 12.13
CA LEU A 51 -1.06 8.34 12.14
C LEU A 51 -1.68 8.33 10.74
N GLN A 52 -1.59 9.44 10.01
CA GLN A 52 -2.13 9.57 8.67
C GLN A 52 -1.43 8.62 7.67
N LEU A 53 -0.11 8.51 7.72
CA LEU A 53 0.64 7.58 6.85
C LEU A 53 0.32 6.12 7.20
N ALA A 54 0.22 5.79 8.49
CA ALA A 54 -0.20 4.46 8.93
C ALA A 54 -1.62 4.11 8.46
N ALA A 55 -2.56 5.06 8.51
CA ALA A 55 -3.92 4.86 8.01
C ALA A 55 -3.94 4.56 6.50
N ILE A 56 -3.20 5.33 5.69
CA ILE A 56 -3.07 5.06 4.25
C ILE A 56 -2.45 3.68 4.00
N PHE A 57 -1.40 3.34 4.74
CA PHE A 57 -0.75 2.04 4.63
C PHE A 57 -1.71 0.88 4.97
N LEU A 58 -2.52 1.00 6.03
CA LEU A 58 -3.51 -0.02 6.39
C LEU A 58 -4.60 -0.17 5.32
N VAL A 59 -5.11 0.94 4.77
CA VAL A 59 -6.08 0.90 3.65
C VAL A 59 -5.47 0.21 2.43
N HIS A 60 -4.20 0.49 2.12
CA HIS A 60 -3.47 -0.17 1.04
C HIS A 60 -3.32 -1.68 1.29
N LEU A 61 -2.92 -2.10 2.49
CA LEU A 61 -2.82 -3.52 2.83
C LEU A 61 -4.16 -4.23 2.68
N ALA A 62 -5.26 -3.60 3.11
CA ALA A 62 -6.60 -4.14 2.95
C ALA A 62 -6.97 -4.27 1.45
N ALA A 63 -6.68 -3.25 0.64
CA ALA A 63 -6.93 -3.28 -0.80
C ALA A 63 -6.10 -4.38 -1.50
N GLY A 64 -4.81 -4.49 -1.20
CA GLY A 64 -3.93 -5.53 -1.73
C GLY A 64 -4.37 -6.94 -1.32
N ALA A 65 -4.73 -7.13 -0.04
CA ALA A 65 -5.27 -8.39 0.46
C ALA A 65 -6.59 -8.76 -0.22
N ALA A 66 -7.47 -7.79 -0.50
CA ALA A 66 -8.70 -8.02 -1.24
C ALA A 66 -8.42 -8.48 -2.69
N VAL A 67 -7.45 -7.86 -3.38
CA VAL A 67 -7.02 -8.30 -4.73
C VAL A 67 -6.50 -9.73 -4.69
N VAL A 68 -5.63 -10.06 -3.74
CA VAL A 68 -5.10 -11.43 -3.55
C VAL A 68 -6.23 -12.43 -3.28
N ALA A 69 -7.18 -12.08 -2.40
CA ALA A 69 -8.32 -12.93 -2.07
C ALA A 69 -9.22 -13.20 -3.28
N VAL A 70 -9.47 -12.19 -4.11
CA VAL A 70 -10.24 -12.34 -5.36
C VAL A 70 -9.49 -13.23 -6.35
N LEU A 71 -8.20 -12.97 -6.59
CA LEU A 71 -7.39 -13.74 -7.53
C LEU A 71 -7.17 -15.18 -7.09
N ARG A 72 -7.09 -15.45 -5.78
CA ARG A 72 -6.99 -16.81 -5.22
C ARG A 72 -8.14 -17.70 -5.69
N ARG A 73 -9.36 -17.15 -5.82
CA ARG A 73 -10.55 -17.90 -6.29
C ARG A 73 -10.47 -18.26 -7.77
N TRP A 74 -9.61 -17.59 -8.55
CA TRP A 74 -9.53 -17.75 -10.00
C TRP A 74 -8.18 -18.32 -10.46
N LYS A 75 -7.23 -18.57 -9.55
CA LYS A 75 -5.87 -19.00 -9.87
C LYS A 75 -5.85 -20.23 -10.80
N ASP A 76 -6.75 -21.19 -10.58
CA ASP A 76 -6.78 -22.45 -11.33
C ASP A 76 -7.51 -22.36 -12.69
N ARG A 77 -7.97 -21.16 -13.09
CA ARG A 77 -8.69 -20.93 -14.36
C ARG A 77 -7.77 -20.71 -15.56
N GLY A 78 -6.45 -20.72 -15.37
CA GLY A 78 -5.45 -20.66 -16.44
C GLY A 78 -4.17 -19.94 -16.03
N PHE A 79 -3.12 -20.12 -16.82
CA PHE A 79 -1.77 -19.61 -16.55
C PHE A 79 -1.71 -18.11 -16.20
N LEU A 80 -2.45 -17.26 -16.92
CA LEU A 80 -2.50 -15.83 -16.64
C LEU A 80 -3.09 -15.50 -15.26
N TYR A 81 -4.06 -16.27 -14.76
CA TYR A 81 -4.63 -16.05 -13.43
C TYR A 81 -3.67 -16.52 -12.33
N THR A 82 -2.93 -17.61 -12.56
CA THR A 82 -1.84 -18.04 -11.68
C THR A 82 -0.77 -16.96 -11.57
N LEU A 83 -0.31 -16.43 -12.70
CA LEU A 83 0.66 -15.32 -12.72
C LEU A 83 0.12 -14.07 -12.03
N ALA A 84 -1.12 -13.67 -12.32
CA ALA A 84 -1.75 -12.53 -11.66
C ALA A 84 -1.81 -12.70 -10.14
N TYR A 85 -2.16 -13.89 -9.65
CA TYR A 85 -2.19 -14.20 -8.22
C TYR A 85 -0.81 -14.05 -7.58
N PHE A 86 0.23 -14.67 -8.14
CA PHE A 86 1.58 -14.57 -7.59
C PHE A 86 2.15 -13.15 -7.70
N ALA A 87 1.85 -12.42 -8.78
CA ALA A 87 2.21 -11.02 -8.92
C ALA A 87 1.54 -10.16 -7.84
N ALA A 88 0.26 -10.40 -7.53
CA ALA A 88 -0.44 -9.70 -6.45
C ALA A 88 0.13 -10.02 -5.06
N VAL A 89 0.49 -11.28 -4.81
CA VAL A 89 1.17 -11.70 -3.56
C VAL A 89 2.53 -11.02 -3.44
N ALA A 90 3.32 -11.00 -4.52
CA ALA A 90 4.61 -10.31 -4.55
C ALA A 90 4.46 -8.80 -4.33
N ALA A 91 3.46 -8.16 -4.95
CA ALA A 91 3.17 -6.74 -4.75
C ALA A 91 2.78 -6.44 -3.28
N LEU A 92 1.98 -7.30 -2.64
CA LEU A 92 1.65 -7.14 -1.23
C LEU A 92 2.87 -7.31 -0.32
N GLY A 93 3.71 -8.32 -0.58
CA GLY A 93 4.97 -8.52 0.14
C GLY A 93 5.94 -7.34 -0.04
N ALA A 94 6.09 -6.84 -1.26
CA ALA A 94 6.87 -5.65 -1.57
C ALA A 94 6.31 -4.41 -0.85
N SER A 95 4.99 -4.27 -0.74
CA SER A 95 4.35 -3.17 0.00
C SER A 95 4.77 -3.16 1.47
N VAL A 96 4.71 -4.32 2.12
CA VAL A 96 5.10 -4.45 3.53
C VAL A 96 6.57 -4.10 3.70
N PHE A 97 7.43 -4.63 2.84
CA PHE A 97 8.87 -4.37 2.91
C PHE A 97 9.22 -2.90 2.64
N SER A 98 8.70 -2.31 1.55
CA SER A 98 9.00 -0.94 1.15
C SER A 98 8.43 0.10 2.10
N PHE A 99 7.24 -0.12 2.66
CA PHE A 99 6.53 0.89 3.46
C PHE A 99 6.65 0.66 4.97
N ALA A 100 7.27 -0.43 5.43
CA ALA A 100 7.59 -0.62 6.85
C ALA A 100 8.40 0.54 7.45
N GLY A 101 9.19 1.23 6.62
CA GLY A 101 9.98 2.40 7.04
C GLY A 101 9.16 3.52 7.67
N ILE A 102 7.84 3.61 7.41
CA ILE A 102 6.93 4.60 8.01
C ILE A 102 6.98 4.56 9.55
N PHE A 103 7.20 3.38 10.14
CA PHE A 103 7.21 3.22 11.59
C PHE A 103 8.55 3.59 12.24
N PHE A 104 9.65 3.43 11.52
CA PHE A 104 11.01 3.49 12.08
C PHE A 104 11.78 4.75 11.70
N LEU A 105 11.55 5.32 10.52
CA LEU A 105 12.31 6.49 10.04
C LEU A 105 11.71 7.81 10.53
N SER A 106 12.58 8.82 10.62
CA SER A 106 12.16 10.22 10.75
C SER A 106 11.47 10.65 9.45
N THR A 107 10.25 11.18 9.56
CA THR A 107 9.40 11.50 8.40
C THR A 107 9.79 12.79 7.69
N CYS A 108 10.35 13.76 8.41
CA CYS A 108 10.74 15.05 7.85
C CYS A 108 12.17 15.35 8.31
N GLN A 109 13.01 15.77 7.36
CA GLN A 109 14.33 16.36 7.59
C GLN A 109 14.44 17.64 6.79
#